data_AF-A0A821JA33-F1
#
_entry.id   AF-A0A821JA33-F1
#
_cell.length_a   1.000
_cell.length_b   1.000
_cell.length_c   1.000
_cell.angle_alpha   90.00
_cell.angle_beta   90.00
_cell.angle_gamma   90.00
#
_symmetry.space_group_name_H-M   'P 1'
#
loop_
_entity.id
_entity.type
_entity.pdbx_description
1 polymer ?
#
loop_
_entity_poly.entity_id
_entity_poly.type
_entity_poly.pdbx_seq_one_letter_code
_entity_poly.pdbx_strand_id
1 'polypeptide(L)' 'AILNKHKFQLNPPKCEICRTSIDYLGHTISNDGARPLQERIEKNLSLPQPISLHQANAFIGSIG' A
#
# COMPACT_ATOMS: atom_id res chain seq x y z
N ALA A 1 5.85 24.76 13.96
CA ALA A 1 5.61 23.44 13.36
C ALA A 1 6.71 23.13 12.35
N ILE A 2 7.34 21.96 12.44
CA ILE A 2 8.48 21.54 11.59
C ILE A 2 8.12 21.62 10.09
N LEU A 3 6.91 21.19 9.73
CA LEU A 3 6.42 21.22 8.34
C LEU A 3 6.38 22.65 7.75
N ASN A 4 5.85 23.62 8.50
CA ASN A 4 5.79 25.01 8.06
C ASN A 4 7.18 25.64 7.88
N LYS A 5 8.17 25.24 8.71
CA LYS A 5 9.57 25.71 8.60
C LYS A 5 10.20 25.27 7.28
N HIS A 6 9.83 24.10 6.78
CA HIS A 6 10.33 23.53 5.53
C HIS A 6 9.39 23.75 4.33
N LYS A 7 8.39 24.63 4.46
CA LYS A 7 7.41 24.94 3.40
C LYS A 7 6.58 23.73 2.92
N PHE A 8 6.39 22.73 3.78
CA PHE A 8 5.46 21.63 3.52
C PHE A 8 4.06 22.01 4.00
N GLN A 9 3.07 21.74 3.16
CA GLN A 9 1.65 21.89 3.50
C GLN A 9 1.03 20.52 3.72
N LEU A 10 0.25 20.39 4.79
CA LEU A 10 -0.57 19.21 5.01
C LEU A 10 -1.77 19.23 4.07
N ASN A 11 -2.28 18.05 3.74
CA ASN A 11 -3.54 17.89 3.03
C ASN A 11 -4.58 17.33 4.02
N PRO A 12 -5.33 18.20 4.73
CA PRO A 12 -6.23 17.78 5.81
C PRO A 12 -7.18 16.61 5.47
N PRO A 13 -7.85 16.56 4.29
CA PRO A 13 -8.72 15.44 3.96
C PRO A 13 -7.99 14.10 3.76
N LYS A 14 -6.67 14.11 3.55
CA LYS A 14 -5.85 12.88 3.45
C LYS A 14 -5.09 12.56 4.74
N CYS A 15 -5.24 13.38 5.78
CA CYS A 15 -4.52 13.19 7.04
C CYS A 15 -5.32 12.26 7.97
N GLU A 16 -4.75 11.11 8.28
CA GLU A 16 -5.25 10.21 9.31
C GLU A 16 -4.39 10.35 10.57
N ILE A 17 -4.96 10.89 11.64
CA ILE A 17 -4.25 11.19 12.89
C ILE A 17 -4.92 10.43 14.04
N CYS A 18 -4.12 9.87 14.94
CA CYS A 18 -4.58 9.11 16.12
C CYS A 18 -5.51 7.93 15.77
N ARG A 19 -5.25 7.23 14.66
CA ARG A 19 -5.97 6.02 14.28
C ARG A 19 -5.25 4.76 14.78
N THR A 20 -6.02 3.74 15.12
CA THR A 20 -5.52 2.41 15.53
C THR A 20 -5.08 1.55 14.35
N SER A 21 -5.61 1.84 13.16
CA SER A 21 -5.19 1.28 11.88
C SER A 21 -5.24 2.34 10.79
N ILE A 22 -4.25 2.34 9.88
CA ILE A 22 -4.15 3.25 8.74
C ILE A 22 -3.69 2.50 7.50
N ASP A 23 -4.10 2.96 6.32
CA ASP A 23 -3.56 2.48 5.05
C ASP A 23 -2.43 3.39 4.57
N TYR A 24 -1.22 2.83 4.44
CA TYR A 24 -0.02 3.56 4.07
C TYR A 24 0.87 2.75 3.13
N LEU A 25 1.25 3.34 2.00
CA LEU A 25 2.16 2.77 0.99
C LEU A 25 1.77 1.34 0.52
N GLY A 26 0.48 1.05 0.44
CA GLY A 26 0.02 -0.27 -0.02
C GLY A 26 -0.20 -1.29 1.10
N HIS A 27 -0.06 -0.88 2.35
CA HIS A 27 -0.22 -1.72 3.53
C HIS A 27 -1.20 -1.13 4.53
N THR A 28 -1.99 -1.98 5.17
CA THR A 28 -2.73 -1.64 6.37
C THR A 28 -1.81 -1.83 7.57
N ILE A 29 -1.47 -0.74 8.25
CA ILE A 29 -0.66 -0.72 9.46
C ILE A 29 -1.60 -0.71 10.65
N SER A 30 -1.44 -1.68 11.55
CA SER A 30 -2.22 -1.81 12.78
C SER A 30 -1.31 -2.19 13.95
N ASN A 31 -1.88 -2.30 15.15
CA ASN A 31 -1.14 -2.78 16.31
C ASN A 31 -0.54 -4.19 16.12
N ASP A 32 -1.16 -5.02 15.27
CA ASP A 32 -0.69 -6.38 14.96
C ASP A 32 0.45 -6.39 13.93
N GLY A 33 0.84 -5.23 13.38
CA GLY A 33 1.86 -5.08 12.35
C GLY A 33 1.31 -4.55 11.01
N ALA A 34 2.17 -4.60 10.00
CA ALA A 34 1.86 -4.19 8.63
C ALA A 34 1.38 -5.38 7.80
N ARG A 35 0.18 -5.28 7.24
CA ARG A 35 -0.41 -6.27 6.34
C ARG A 35 -0.60 -5.65 4.95
N PRO A 36 -0.45 -6.39 3.84
CA PRO A 36 -0.79 -5.87 2.52
C PRO A 36 -2.27 -5.48 2.46
N LEU A 37 -2.60 -4.45 1.67
CA LEU A 37 -4.00 -4.10 1.38
C LEU A 37 -4.76 -5.30 0.81
N GLN A 38 -5.98 -5.50 1.30
CA GLN A 38 -6.89 -6.55 0.82
C GLN A 38 -7.08 -6.49 -0.70
N GLU A 39 -7.26 -5.29 -1.26
CA GLU A 39 -7.41 -5.07 -2.70
C GLU A 39 -6.19 -5.56 -3.50
N ARG A 40 -4.97 -5.40 -2.96
CA ARG A 40 -3.75 -5.88 -3.61
C ARG A 40 -3.69 -7.41 -3.57
N ILE A 41 -4.19 -8.04 -2.52
CA ILE A 41 -4.29 -9.50 -2.41
C ILE A 41 -5.32 -10.03 -3.41
N GLU A 42 -6.52 -9.45 -3.44
CA GLU A 42 -7.59 -9.84 -4.37
C GLU A 42 -7.16 -9.68 -5.83
N LYS A 43 -6.45 -8.60 -6.14
CA LYS A 43 -5.88 -8.40 -7.48
C LYS A 43 -4.88 -9.49 -7.85
N ASN A 44 -4.01 -9.92 -6.94
CA ASN A 44 -3.08 -11.02 -7.21
C ASN A 44 -3.81 -12.37 -7.38
N LEU A 45 -4.84 -12.64 -6.58
CA LEU A 45 -5.61 -13.90 -6.64
C LEU A 45 -6.48 -14.01 -7.90
N SER A 46 -6.93 -12.88 -8.44
CA SER A 46 -7.75 -12.81 -9.65
C SER A 46 -6.94 -12.87 -10.95
N LEU A 47 -5.61 -12.79 -10.88
CA LEU A 47 -4.77 -12.90 -12.07
C LEU A 47 -4.84 -14.33 -12.64
N PRO A 48 -5.06 -14.48 -13.96
CA PRO A 48 -5.01 -15.79 -14.59
C PRO A 48 -3.59 -16.36 -14.51
N GLN A 49 -3.50 -17.69 -14.58
CA GLN A 49 -2.22 -18.38 -14.60
C GLN A 49 -1.35 -17.85 -15.76
N PRO A 50 -0.12 -17.36 -15.49
CA PRO A 50 0.73 -16.82 -16.53
C PRO A 50 1.12 -17.92 -17.52
N ILE A 51 1.00 -17.62 -18.82
CA ILE A 51 1.27 -18.56 -19.92
C ILE A 51 2.65 -18.30 -20.53
N SER A 52 3.23 -17.12 -20.27
CA SER A 52 4.55 -16.72 -20.76
C SER A 52 5.48 -16.33 -19.62
N LEU A 53 6.80 -16.46 -19.88
CA LEU A 53 7.84 -16.05 -18.94
C LEU A 53 7.75 -14.57 -18.57
N HIS A 54 7.35 -13.70 -19.52
CA HIS A 54 7.16 -12.28 -19.25
C HIS A 54 6.05 -12.05 -18.20
N GLN A 55 4.91 -12.72 -18.35
CA GLN A 55 3.79 -12.63 -17.40
C GLN A 55 4.18 -13.23 -16.03
N ALA A 56 4.92 -14.34 -16.02
CA ALA A 56 5.42 -14.93 -14.77
C ALA A 56 6.36 -13.98 -14.01
N ASN A 57 7.30 -13.34 -14.71
CA ASN A 57 8.22 -12.36 -14.12
C ASN A 57 7.48 -11.10 -13.63
N ALA A 58 6.46 -10.63 -14.36
CA ALA A 58 5.64 -9.50 -13.93
C ALA A 58 4.84 -9.82 -12.66
N PHE A 59 4.31 -11.04 -12.54
CA PHE A 59 3.61 -11.50 -11.35
C PHE A 59 4.52 -11.60 -10.12
N ILE A 60 5.72 -12.16 -10.29
CA ILE A 60 6.72 -12.19 -9.20
C ILE A 60 7.09 -10.76 -8.78
N GLY A 61 7.30 -9.87 -9.76
CA GLY A 61 7.60 -8.46 -9.50
C GLY A 61 6.46 -7.70 -8.79
N SER A 62 5.19 -8.09 -8.97
CA SER A 62 4.06 -7.44 -8.30
C SER A 62 3.81 -7.90 -6.86
N ILE A 63 4.37 -9.06 -6.47
CA ILE A 63 4.31 -9.59 -5.10
C ILE A 63 5.36 -8.91 -4.20
N GLY A 64 6.49 -8.49 -4.78
CA GLY A 64 7.50 -7.66 -4.11
C GLY A 64 7.02 -6.25 -3.79
#